data_AF-A0AAV5NQC0-F1
#
_entry.id   AF-A0AAV5NQC0-F1
#
_cell.length_a   1.000
_cell.length_b   1.000
_cell.length_c   1.000
_cell.angle_alpha   90.00
_cell.angle_beta   90.00
_cell.angle_gamma   90.00
#
_symmetry.space_group_name_H-M   'P 1'
#
loop_
_entity.id
_entity.type
_entity.pdbx_description
1 polymer ?
#
loop_
_entity_poly.entity_id
_entity_poly.type
_entity_poly.pdbx_seq_one_letter_code
_entity_poly.pdbx_strand_id
1 'polypeptide(L)' 'MELIKRLMMFGVYVPFQMAFSYLMAPILATILLFGGMGFLFIILGYEDGVKVFLNSMKQRQVRQKEKLIS' A
#
# COMPACT_ATOMS: atom_id res chain seq x y z
N MET A 1 -25.60 -36.15 0.95
CA MET A 1 -24.33 -36.14 0.19
C MET A 1 -23.91 -34.76 -0.27
N GLU A 2 -24.81 -33.91 -0.78
CA GLU A 2 -24.43 -32.56 -1.25
C GLU A 2 -23.94 -31.60 -0.16
N LEU A 3 -24.55 -31.62 1.03
CA LEU A 3 -24.15 -30.79 2.17
C LEU A 3 -22.71 -31.09 2.62
N ILE A 4 -22.33 -32.36 2.69
CA ILE A 4 -20.97 -32.78 3.05
C ILE A 4 -19.96 -32.36 1.98
N LYS A 5 -20.31 -32.50 0.69
CA LYS A 5 -19.49 -32.01 -0.43
C LYS A 5 -19.28 -30.50 -0.37
N ARG A 6 -20.33 -29.73 -0.07
CA ARG A 6 -20.24 -28.27 0.14
C ARG A 6 -19.35 -27.93 1.33
N LEU A 7 -19.45 -28.68 2.43
CA LEU A 7 -18.63 -28.46 3.62
C LEU A 7 -17.14 -28.70 3.33
N MET A 8 -16.81 -29.77 2.57
CA MET A 8 -15.45 -30.05 2.14
C MET A 8 -14.90 -28.97 1.21
N MET A 9 -15.71 -28.47 0.27
CA MET A 9 -15.31 -27.34 -0.58
C MET A 9 -15.05 -26.08 0.24
N PHE A 10 -15.91 -25.78 1.23
CA PHE A 10 -15.70 -24.65 2.13
C PHE A 10 -14.40 -24.77 2.94
N GLY A 11 -14.06 -25.98 3.38
CA GLY A 11 -12.83 -26.25 4.11
C GLY A 11 -11.56 -25.92 3.32
N VAL A 12 -11.59 -26.00 2.00
CA VAL A 12 -10.45 -25.64 1.13
C VAL A 12 -10.57 -24.20 0.62
N TYR A 13 -11.79 -23.76 0.30
CA TYR A 13 -12.04 -22.45 -0.28
C TYR A 13 -11.72 -21.29 0.68
N VAL A 14 -12.13 -21.40 1.95
CA VAL A 14 -11.91 -20.34 2.95
C VAL A 14 -10.42 -20.08 3.22
N PRO A 15 -9.56 -21.08 3.51
CA PRO A 15 -8.14 -20.81 3.72
C PRO A 15 -7.45 -20.32 2.45
N PHE A 16 -7.85 -20.82 1.28
CA PHE A 16 -7.35 -20.30 0.01
C PHE A 16 -7.72 -18.83 -0.20
N GLN A 17 -8.97 -18.46 0.08
CA GLN A 17 -9.44 -17.08 -0.02
C GLN A 17 -8.71 -16.16 0.97
N MET A 18 -8.47 -16.62 2.20
CA MET A 18 -7.67 -15.85 3.17
C MET A 18 -6.23 -15.65 2.68
N ALA A 19 -5.56 -16.69 2.21
CA ALA A 19 -4.21 -16.59 1.68
C ALA A 19 -4.15 -15.67 0.45
N PHE A 20 -5.12 -15.77 -0.45
CA PHE A 20 -5.23 -14.91 -1.61
C PHE A 20 -5.47 -13.45 -1.22
N SER A 21 -6.36 -13.19 -0.25
CA SER A 21 -6.63 -11.84 0.26
C SER A 21 -5.40 -11.24 0.94
N TYR A 22 -4.64 -12.04 1.68
CA TYR A 22 -3.39 -11.60 2.32
C TYR A 22 -2.34 -11.15 1.29
N LEU A 23 -2.31 -11.76 0.11
CA LEU A 23 -1.43 -11.33 -0.99
C LEU A 23 -2.02 -10.17 -1.79
N MET A 24 -3.31 -10.20 -2.10
CA MET A 24 -3.95 -9.18 -2.94
C MET A 24 -4.14 -7.85 -2.23
N ALA A 25 -4.42 -7.84 -0.92
CA ALA A 25 -4.57 -6.61 -0.15
C ALA A 25 -3.31 -5.71 -0.21
N PRO A 26 -2.09 -6.19 0.09
CA PRO A 26 -0.89 -5.36 -0.03
C PRO A 26 -0.60 -4.98 -1.47
N ILE A 27 -0.80 -5.87 -2.45
CA ILE A 27 -0.61 -5.55 -3.87
C ILE A 27 -1.53 -4.39 -4.28
N LEU A 28 -2.81 -4.48 -3.93
CA LEU A 28 -3.79 -3.44 -4.26
C LEU A 28 -3.46 -2.12 -3.53
N ALA A 29 -3.08 -2.19 -2.25
CA ALA A 29 -2.65 -1.02 -1.49
C ALA A 29 -1.41 -0.36 -2.10
N THR A 30 -0.44 -1.15 -2.56
CA THR A 30 0.76 -0.69 -3.26
C THR A 30 0.39 0.01 -4.56
N ILE A 31 -0.44 -0.61 -5.40
CA ILE A 31 -0.90 -0.01 -6.66
C ILE A 31 -1.64 1.30 -6.40
N LEU A 32 -2.50 1.34 -5.38
CA LEU A 32 -3.25 2.54 -5.03
C LEU A 32 -2.34 3.66 -4.51
N LEU A 33 -1.34 3.33 -3.69
CA LEU A 33 -0.37 4.30 -3.18
C LEU A 33 0.47 4.89 -4.31
N PHE A 34 1.09 4.05 -5.14
CA PHE A 34 1.93 4.53 -6.23
C PHE A 34 1.11 5.22 -7.32
N GLY A 35 -0.04 4.66 -7.68
CA GLY A 35 -0.96 5.25 -8.65
C GLY A 35 -1.53 6.58 -8.16
N GLY A 36 -1.98 6.64 -6.91
CA GLY A 36 -2.51 7.85 -6.28
C GLY A 36 -1.46 8.95 -6.16
N MET A 37 -0.24 8.61 -5.72
CA MET A 37 0.88 9.57 -5.67
C MET A 37 1.26 10.07 -7.06
N GLY A 38 1.35 9.18 -8.06
CA GLY A 38 1.64 9.56 -9.44
C GLY A 38 0.58 10.51 -9.99
N PHE A 39 -0.69 10.21 -9.75
CA PHE A 39 -1.81 11.06 -10.17
C PHE A 39 -1.80 12.43 -9.48
N LEU A 40 -1.50 12.46 -8.18
CA LEU A 40 -1.32 13.72 -7.44
C LEU A 40 -0.19 14.56 -8.02
N PHE A 41 0.95 13.97 -8.37
CA PHE A 41 2.04 14.69 -9.01
C PHE A 41 1.69 15.20 -10.41
N ILE A 42 0.85 14.49 -11.16
CA ILE A 42 0.35 14.97 -12.46
C ILE A 42 -0.56 16.19 -12.27
N ILE A 43 -1.48 16.15 -11.30
CA ILE A 43 -2.41 17.25 -11.05
C ILE A 43 -1.68 18.50 -10.51
N LEU A 44 -0.78 18.32 -9.55
CA LEU A 44 -0.04 19.42 -8.91
C LEU A 44 1.11 19.96 -9.77
N GLY A 45 1.55 19.19 -10.76
CA GLY A 45 2.71 19.53 -11.58
C GLY A 45 4.05 19.43 -10.83
N TYR A 46 5.13 19.79 -11.52
CA TYR A 46 6.50 19.60 -11.02
C TYR A 46 6.87 20.56 -9.89
N GLU A 47 6.53 21.85 -10.04
CA GLU A 47 6.97 22.90 -9.10
C GLU A 47 6.28 22.79 -7.74
N ASP A 48 4.97 22.58 -7.73
CA ASP A 48 4.18 22.53 -6.49
C ASP A 48 4.03 21.11 -5.94
N GLY A 49 4.03 20.08 -6.79
CA GLY A 49 3.89 18.70 -6.37
C GLY A 49 5.22 18.04 -6.03
N VAL A 50 6.03 17.78 -7.06
CA VAL A 50 7.23 16.93 -6.95
C VAL A 50 8.34 17.61 -6.13
N LYS A 51 8.63 18.89 -6.42
CA LYS A 51 9.72 19.62 -5.78
C LYS A 51 9.44 19.86 -4.29
N VAL A 52 8.21 20.20 -3.92
CA VAL A 52 7.79 20.38 -2.52
C VAL A 52 7.84 19.06 -1.78
N PHE A 53 7.37 17.97 -2.38
CA PHE A 53 7.43 16.64 -1.78
C PHE A 53 8.87 16.19 -1.49
N LEU A 54 9.78 16.34 -2.44
CA LEU A 54 11.20 16.00 -2.27
C LEU A 54 11.88 16.87 -1.20
N ASN A 55 11.61 18.17 -1.19
CA ASN A 55 12.14 19.08 -0.17
C ASN A 55 11.62 18.74 1.23
N SER A 56 10.34 18.38 1.36
CA SER A 56 9.73 17.98 2.63
C SER A 56 10.31 16.67 3.14
N MET A 57 10.55 15.69 2.26
CA MET A 57 11.22 14.43 2.58
C MET A 57 12.64 14.66 3.09
N LYS A 58 13.41 15.52 2.40
CA LYS A 58 14.78 15.87 2.79
C LYS A 58 14.82 16.56 4.16
N GLN A 59 13.94 17.52 4.41
CA GLN A 59 13.84 18.18 5.72
C GLN A 59 13.43 17.23 6.84
N ARG A 60 12.58 16.23 6.55
CA ARG A 60 12.16 15.24 7.54
C ARG A 60 13.31 14.32 7.94
N GLN A 61 14.19 13.95 7.00
CA GLN A 61 15.40 13.18 7.33
C GLN A 61 16.40 13.98 8.17
N VAL A 62 16.61 15.25 7.85
CA VAL A 62 17.50 16.13 8.62
C VAL A 62 17.02 16.26 10.07
N ARG A 63 15.73 16.55 10.28
CA ARG A 63 15.13 16.65 11.62
C ARG A 63 15.18 15.36 12.44
N GLN A 64 15.07 14.21 11.80
CA GLN A 64 15.20 12.93 12.51
C GLN A 64 16.64 12.64 12.93
N LYS A 65 17.62 13.04 12.11
CA LYS A 65 19.04 12.88 12.43
C LYS A 65 19.45 13.77 13.62
N GLU A 66 18.89 14.97 13.71
CA GLU A 66 19.13 15.92 14.81
C GLU A 66 18.61 15.38 16.15
N LYS A 67 17.42 14.76 16.17
CA LYS A 67 16.84 14.12 17.37
C LYS A 67 17.59 12.87 17.86
N LEU A 68 18.42 12.27 17.01
CA LEU A 68 19.24 11.11 17.37
C LEU A 68 20.61 11.51 17.95
N ILE A 69 21.00 12.78 17.79
CA ILE A 69 22.30 13.31 18.21
C ILE A 69 22.15 14.21 19.47
N SER A 70 20.95 14.71 19.77
CA SER A 70 20.60 15.39 21.03
C SER A 70 20.30 14.41 22.16
#